data_AF-A0A3S4IHJ6-F1
#
_entry.id   AF-A0A3S4IHJ6-F1
#
_cell.length_a   1.000
_cell.length_b   1.000
_cell.length_c   1.000
_cell.angle_alpha   90.00
_cell.angle_beta   90.00
_cell.angle_gamma   90.00
#
_symmetry.space_group_name_H-M   'P 1'
#
loop_
_entity.id
_entity.type
_entity.pdbx_description
1 polymer ?
#
loop_
_entity_poly.entity_id
_entity_poly.type
_entity_poly.pdbx_seq_one_letter_code
_entity_poly.pdbx_strand_id
1 'polypeptide(L)'
;MTGKPHSPLGRAAKAVLDISVEREACPMHLAPTSSTVNTLMMGDALAMAVMQARGFNEEDFARSHPAGALGARLLNNVHHLMRQGRCNTAGNARHQRDGCHAGT
;
A
#
# COMPACT_ATOMS: atom_id res chain seq x y z
N MET A 1 -21.44 3.34 -7.49
CA MET A 1 -21.57 1.94 -7.95
C MET A 1 -22.88 1.40 -7.42
N THR A 2 -23.68 0.73 -8.25
CA THR A 2 -24.93 0.08 -7.81
C THR A 2 -25.32 -1.03 -8.77
N GLY A 3 -25.95 -2.10 -8.26
CA GLY A 3 -26.54 -3.16 -9.10
C GLY A 3 -27.90 -2.79 -9.69
N LYS A 4 -28.39 -1.56 -9.47
CA LYS A 4 -29.64 -1.05 -10.05
C LYS A 4 -29.41 0.33 -10.67
N PRO A 5 -28.94 0.41 -11.93
CA PRO A 5 -28.56 1.67 -12.56
C PRO A 5 -29.70 2.69 -12.66
N HIS A 6 -30.95 2.21 -12.78
CA HIS A 6 -32.13 3.06 -12.87
C HIS A 6 -32.80 3.38 -11.52
N SER A 7 -32.19 2.97 -10.40
CA SER A 7 -32.66 3.35 -9.05
C SER A 7 -32.59 4.86 -8.83
N PRO A 8 -33.28 5.42 -7.81
CA PRO A 8 -33.14 6.84 -7.46
C PRO A 8 -31.68 7.25 -7.25
N LEU A 9 -30.87 6.39 -6.63
CA LEU A 9 -29.43 6.60 -6.44
C LEU A 9 -28.69 6.68 -7.78
N GLY A 10 -28.98 5.76 -8.70
CA GLY A 10 -28.34 5.75 -10.02
C GLY A 10 -28.71 6.97 -10.87
N ARG A 11 -29.98 7.40 -10.82
CA ARG A 11 -30.46 8.60 -11.53
C ARG A 11 -29.89 9.91 -10.96
N ALA A 12 -29.61 9.94 -9.65
CA ALA A 12 -28.99 11.11 -9.01
C ALA A 12 -27.47 11.18 -9.21
N ALA A 13 -26.83 10.09 -9.64
CA ALA A 13 -25.39 10.04 -9.83
C ALA A 13 -24.96 10.62 -11.19
N LYS A 14 -23.81 11.31 -11.22
CA LYS A 14 -23.24 11.84 -12.47
C LYS A 14 -22.71 10.75 -13.40
N ALA A 15 -22.21 9.67 -12.83
CA ALA A 15 -21.79 8.48 -13.54
C ALA A 15 -22.17 7.25 -12.70
N VAL A 16 -22.68 6.21 -13.37
CA VAL A 16 -23.06 4.96 -12.72
C VAL A 16 -22.11 3.86 -13.20
N LEU A 17 -21.43 3.26 -12.23
CA LEU A 17 -20.76 1.97 -12.42
C LEU A 17 -21.77 0.89 -12.04
N ASP A 18 -22.28 0.18 -13.05
CA ASP A 18 -23.16 -0.96 -12.88
C ASP A 18 -22.35 -2.15 -12.35
N ILE A 19 -22.76 -2.66 -11.21
CA ILE A 19 -22.15 -3.82 -10.55
C ILE A 19 -23.16 -4.93 -10.30
N SER A 20 -24.24 -4.95 -11.08
CA SER A 20 -25.27 -5.97 -11.01
C SER A 20 -24.67 -7.36 -11.20
N VAL A 21 -25.28 -8.34 -10.53
CA VAL A 21 -24.95 -9.75 -10.68
C VAL A 21 -26.21 -10.47 -11.14
N GLU A 22 -26.06 -11.44 -12.04
CA GLU A 22 -27.19 -12.25 -12.51
C GLU A 22 -27.78 -13.06 -11.35
N ARG A 23 -26.92 -13.57 -10.45
CA ARG A 23 -27.30 -14.36 -9.30
C ARG A 23 -26.31 -14.22 -8.16
N GLU A 24 -26.83 -14.24 -6.94
CA GLU A 24 -26.01 -14.43 -5.74
C GLU A 24 -25.53 -15.88 -5.64
N ALA A 25 -24.29 -16.08 -5.16
CA ALA A 25 -23.77 -17.41 -4.88
C ALA A 25 -24.54 -18.08 -3.72
N CYS A 26 -25.09 -17.30 -2.78
CA CYS A 26 -25.96 -17.79 -1.72
C CYS A 26 -27.27 -18.35 -2.29
N PRO A 27 -27.57 -19.67 -2.13
CA PRO A 27 -28.78 -20.28 -2.69
C PRO A 27 -30.09 -19.74 -2.10
N MET A 28 -30.03 -19.21 -0.87
CA MET A 28 -31.19 -18.67 -0.16
C MET A 28 -31.42 -17.18 -0.44
N HIS A 29 -30.52 -16.52 -1.20
CA HIS A 29 -30.56 -15.07 -1.48
C HIS A 29 -30.65 -14.16 -0.23
N LEU A 30 -30.25 -14.66 0.94
CA LEU A 30 -30.30 -13.90 2.20
C LEU A 30 -29.07 -13.01 2.41
N ALA A 31 -27.92 -13.44 1.88
CA ALA A 31 -26.65 -12.78 2.09
C ALA A 31 -26.08 -12.26 0.77
N PRO A 32 -25.58 -11.01 0.74
CA PRO A 32 -24.85 -10.51 -0.41
C PRO A 32 -23.48 -11.19 -0.49
N THR A 33 -23.23 -11.88 -1.60
CA THR A 33 -22.04 -12.70 -1.81
C THR A 33 -21.33 -12.26 -3.08
N SER A 34 -21.88 -12.62 -4.24
CA SER A 34 -21.37 -12.23 -5.55
C SER A 34 -21.37 -10.71 -5.70
N SER A 35 -22.42 -10.03 -5.25
CA SER A 35 -22.51 -8.56 -5.34
C SER A 35 -21.47 -7.84 -4.47
N THR A 36 -21.15 -8.38 -3.30
CA THR A 36 -20.08 -7.86 -2.44
C THR A 36 -18.72 -8.02 -3.11
N VAL A 37 -18.44 -9.19 -3.68
CA VAL A 37 -17.19 -9.43 -4.43
C VAL A 37 -17.09 -8.50 -5.63
N ASN A 38 -18.17 -8.31 -6.39
CA ASN A 38 -18.18 -7.41 -7.55
C ASN A 38 -17.89 -5.95 -7.13
N THR A 39 -18.41 -5.53 -5.97
CA THR A 39 -18.12 -4.21 -5.38
C THR A 39 -16.64 -4.08 -5.04
N LEU A 40 -16.03 -5.09 -4.41
CA LEU A 40 -14.61 -5.08 -4.06
C LEU A 40 -13.71 -5.07 -5.30
N MET A 41 -13.99 -5.93 -6.29
CA MET A 41 -13.20 -6.00 -7.53
C MET A 41 -13.24 -4.68 -8.30
N MET A 42 -14.42 -4.07 -8.41
CA MET A 42 -14.56 -2.78 -9.08
C MET A 42 -13.89 -1.64 -8.31
N GLY A 43 -13.87 -1.70 -6.97
CA GLY A 43 -13.13 -0.76 -6.14
C GLY A 43 -11.62 -0.83 -6.38
N ASP A 44 -11.06 -2.03 -6.42
CA ASP A 44 -9.64 -2.27 -6.68
C ASP A 44 -9.25 -1.83 -8.10
N ALA A 45 -10.04 -2.22 -9.11
CA ALA A 45 -9.83 -1.80 -10.49
C ALA A 45 -9.84 -0.27 -10.64
N LEU A 46 -10.75 0.42 -9.95
CA LEU A 46 -10.81 1.89 -9.98
C LEU A 46 -9.60 2.52 -9.29
N ALA A 47 -9.17 1.98 -8.15
CA ALA A 47 -7.98 2.47 -7.45
C ALA A 47 -6.73 2.33 -8.34
N MET A 48 -6.54 1.17 -8.96
CA MET A 48 -5.43 0.91 -9.88
C MET A 48 -5.47 1.82 -11.11
N ALA A 49 -6.65 2.00 -11.71
CA ALA A 49 -6.81 2.90 -12.84
C ALA A 49 -6.47 4.36 -12.49
N VAL A 50 -6.87 4.82 -11.30
CA VAL A 50 -6.53 6.17 -10.80
C VAL A 50 -5.05 6.28 -10.49
N MET A 51 -4.43 5.27 -9.87
CA MET A 51 -2.99 5.25 -9.61
C MET A 51 -2.19 5.39 -10.91
N GLN A 52 -2.54 4.61 -11.94
CA GLN A 52 -1.90 4.69 -13.26
C GLN A 52 -2.12 6.05 -13.92
N ALA A 53 -3.35 6.56 -13.92
CA ALA A 53 -3.67 7.86 -14.54
C ALA A 53 -2.97 9.04 -13.83
N ARG A 54 -2.64 8.90 -12.54
CA ARG A 54 -1.91 9.90 -11.75
C ARG A 54 -0.39 9.72 -11.78
N GLY A 55 0.13 8.64 -12.38
CA GLY A 55 1.55 8.31 -12.33
C GLY A 55 2.04 8.00 -10.92
N PHE A 56 1.16 7.49 -10.05
CA PHE A 56 1.49 7.18 -8.66
C PHE A 56 2.52 6.05 -8.60
N ASN A 57 3.69 6.33 -8.05
CA ASN A 57 4.83 5.41 -8.06
C ASN A 57 5.16 4.87 -6.65
N GLU A 58 6.19 4.03 -6.56
CA GLU A 58 6.61 3.39 -5.32
C GLU A 58 7.11 4.38 -4.27
N GLU A 59 7.78 5.47 -4.68
CA GLU A 59 8.27 6.51 -3.75
C GLU A 59 7.08 7.27 -3.13
N ASP A 60 6.05 7.58 -3.93
CA ASP A 60 4.81 8.17 -3.44
C ASP A 60 4.12 7.25 -2.45
N PHE A 61 4.06 5.94 -2.74
CA PHE A 61 3.52 4.94 -1.82
C PHE A 61 4.26 4.94 -0.48
N ALA A 62 5.59 4.93 -0.54
CA ALA A 62 6.45 4.87 0.63
C ALA A 62 6.31 6.11 1.51
N ARG A 63 6.20 7.29 0.91
CA ARG A 63 5.94 8.56 1.61
C ARG A 63 4.56 8.62 2.26
N SER A 64 3.53 8.02 1.65
CA SER A 64 2.18 7.96 2.23
C SER A 64 2.06 6.92 3.35
N HIS A 65 2.92 5.90 3.38
CA HIS A 65 2.86 4.80 4.35
C HIS A 65 4.24 4.48 4.97
N PRO A 66 4.94 5.47 5.57
CA PRO A 66 6.34 5.30 5.97
C PRO A 66 6.53 4.27 7.09
N ALA A 67 5.52 4.07 7.94
CA ALA A 67 5.55 3.11 9.05
C ALA A 67 5.12 1.69 8.63
N GLY A 68 4.61 1.50 7.42
CA GLY A 68 4.20 0.18 6.92
C GLY A 68 5.40 -0.64 6.46
N ALA A 69 5.28 -1.98 6.45
CA ALA A 69 6.37 -2.87 6.05
C ALA A 69 6.94 -2.54 4.65
N LEU A 70 6.07 -2.22 3.68
CA LEU A 70 6.48 -1.88 2.33
C LEU A 70 7.09 -0.46 2.26
N GLY A 71 6.51 0.53 2.93
CA GLY A 71 7.05 1.89 2.94
C GLY A 71 8.41 1.98 3.66
N ALA A 72 8.57 1.26 4.77
CA ALA A 72 9.84 1.12 5.44
C ALA A 72 10.90 0.45 4.53
N ARG A 73 10.53 -0.59 3.78
CA ARG A 73 11.44 -1.23 2.81
C ARG A 73 11.87 -0.29 1.68
N LEU A 74 10.96 0.55 1.20
CA LEU A 74 11.21 1.48 0.10
C LEU A 74 12.02 2.72 0.54
N LEU A 75 11.91 3.14 1.81
CA LEU A 75 12.64 4.30 2.35
C LEU A 75 13.97 3.95 3.04
N ASN A 76 14.12 2.73 3.57
CA ASN A 76 15.31 2.33 4.31
C ASN A 76 16.41 1.80 3.40
N ASN A 77 17.34 2.69 3.05
CA ASN A 77 18.59 2.31 2.38
C ASN A 77 19.61 1.74 3.38
N VAL A 78 20.57 0.94 2.89
CA VAL A 78 21.61 0.31 3.73
C VAL A 78 22.29 1.32 4.64
N HIS A 79 22.62 2.51 4.15
CA HIS A 79 23.27 3.55 4.93
C HIS A 79 22.41 4.14 6.07
N HIS A 80 21.08 4.03 5.99
CA HIS A 80 20.17 4.40 7.10
C HIS A 80 20.24 3.37 8.26
N LEU A 81 20.63 2.13 7.97
CA LEU A 81 20.75 1.04 8.95
C LEU A 81 22.20 0.85 9.44
N MET A 82 23.17 1.37 8.70
CA MET A 82 24.58 1.30 9.10
C MET A 82 24.80 2.09 10.39
N ARG A 83 25.31 1.41 11.42
CA ARG A 83 25.65 2.02 12.70
C ARG A 83 26.71 3.10 12.49
N GLN A 84 26.33 4.36 12.67
CA GLN A 84 27.27 5.48 12.69
C GLN A 84 27.90 5.56 14.09
N GLY A 85 29.06 4.92 14.29
CA GLY A 85 29.88 5.15 15.48
C GLY A 85 30.49 3.92 16.15
N ARG A 86 31.81 4.07 16.39
CA ARG A 86 32.82 3.24 17.06
C ARG A 86 33.00 1.83 16.50
N CYS A 87 34.11 1.74 15.74
CA CYS A 87 35.00 0.61 15.54
C CYS A 87 34.67 -0.58 16.45
N ASN A 88 34.28 -1.71 15.85
CA ASN A 88 34.16 -2.98 16.55
C ASN A 88 35.56 -3.37 17.04
N THR A 89 35.87 -3.15 18.31
CA THR A 89 36.95 -3.87 18.97
C THR A 89 36.50 -5.31 19.17
N ALA A 90 36.53 -6.09 18.08
CA ALA A 90 36.49 -7.54 18.18
C ALA A 90 37.81 -7.97 18.83
N GLY A 91 37.75 -8.25 20.14
CA GLY A 91 38.73 -9.00 20.91
C GLY A 91 40.21 -8.78 20.60
N ASN A 92 40.84 -7.78 21.22
CA ASN A 92 42.02 -7.97 22.10
C ASN A 92 42.35 -6.63 22.78
N ALA A 93 42.11 -6.54 24.09
CA ALA A 93 42.23 -5.30 24.86
C ALA A 93 43.68 -4.96 25.23
N ARG A 94 44.64 -5.11 24.31
CA ARG A 94 46.03 -4.66 24.50
C ARG A 94 46.58 -4.21 23.16
N HIS A 95 47.00 -2.95 23.09
CA HIS A 95 47.60 -2.27 21.94
C HIS A 95 46.63 -1.67 20.92
N GLN A 96 46.12 -0.47 21.21
CA GLN A 96 45.81 0.60 20.24
C GLN A 96 45.33 1.84 21.01
N ARG A 97 46.28 2.51 21.66
CA ARG A 97 46.23 3.97 21.74
C ARG A 97 46.91 4.41 20.45
N ASP A 98 46.16 5.07 19.57
CA ASP A 98 46.58 5.81 18.37
C ASP A 98 45.69 5.41 17.17
N GLY A 99 44.88 6.36 16.69
CA GLY A 99 44.14 6.20 15.43
C GLY A 99 42.61 6.15 15.52
N CYS A 100 41.99 7.06 16.28
CA CYS A 100 40.59 7.43 16.05
C CYS A 100 40.52 8.96 15.89
N HIS A 101 41.04 9.47 14.78
CA HIS A 101 40.69 10.81 14.32
C HIS A 101 39.33 10.74 13.65
N ALA A 102 38.36 11.40 14.29
CA ALA A 102 37.10 11.76 13.69
C ALA A 102 37.37 12.67 12.50
N GLY A 103 37.14 12.16 11.30
CA GLY A 103 36.98 12.98 10.11
C GLY A 103 35.57 13.57 10.13
N THR A 104 35.52 14.90 10.03
CA THR A 104 34.36 15.78 9.80
C THR A 104 33.45 15.31 8.67
#